data_AF-A0AB34KQD9-F1
#
_entry.id   AF-A0AB34KQD9-F1
#
_cell.length_a   1.000
_cell.length_b   1.000
_cell.length_c   1.000
_cell.angle_alpha   90.00
_cell.angle_beta   90.00
_cell.angle_gamma   90.00
#
_symmetry.space_group_name_H-M   'P 1'
#
loop_
_entity.id
_entity.type
_entity.pdbx_description
1 polymer ?
#
loop_
_entity_poly.entity_id
_entity_poly.type
_entity_poly.pdbx_seq_one_letter_code
_entity_poly.pdbx_strand_id
1 'polypeptide(L)'
;MEDASNHNNNAEQGAVSSPPAPPNPNADGSLPAIDPHFDQLSHEPVRLDSATWDITTLSALGALRTLQVALETLTEAAADVPPTPPISCPATPTQSKPADENAPPPHALIGADADPHHVQHAAIARRFFSKHPPPFSITAYLARQHAYCPHSPGVYLTAAHYIHRLCVVEGVLPATNRTVHRLSLAATRIAAKALEDNKWSQQRVAQVGGVSPTQLLNLEVALCFLLDFELGVDAEGLARSMYGLQVAGRSAGR
;
A
#
# COMPACT_ATOMS: atom_id res chain seq x y z
N MET A 1 -91.93 -7.08 -8.23
CA MET A 1 -91.41 -8.33 -7.67
C MET A 1 -90.27 -8.74 -8.58
N GLU A 2 -89.05 -8.80 -8.02
CA GLU A 2 -87.82 -9.40 -8.59
C GLU A 2 -87.26 -8.68 -9.85
N ASP A 3 -85.98 -8.33 -10.01
CA ASP A 3 -84.72 -8.81 -9.45
C ASP A 3 -83.71 -7.67 -9.24
N ALA A 4 -82.97 -7.73 -8.13
CA ALA A 4 -81.82 -6.88 -7.84
C ALA A 4 -80.54 -7.65 -8.20
N SER A 5 -79.98 -7.39 -9.38
CA SER A 5 -78.75 -8.05 -9.85
C SER A 5 -77.50 -7.27 -9.45
N ASN A 6 -76.80 -7.84 -8.47
CA ASN A 6 -75.35 -7.95 -8.35
C ASN A 6 -74.48 -6.69 -8.42
N HIS A 7 -74.03 -6.22 -7.24
CA HIS A 7 -72.83 -5.39 -7.09
C HIS A 7 -71.59 -6.22 -7.43
N ASN A 8 -70.91 -5.89 -8.53
CA ASN A 8 -69.60 -6.45 -8.83
C ASN A 8 -68.52 -5.60 -8.14
N ASN A 9 -67.89 -6.18 -7.11
CA ASN A 9 -66.72 -5.64 -6.44
C ASN A 9 -65.49 -5.79 -7.35
N ASN A 10 -65.09 -4.72 -8.04
CA ASN A 10 -63.75 -4.63 -8.62
C ASN A 10 -62.79 -4.04 -7.58
N ALA A 11 -62.16 -4.92 -6.81
CA ALA A 11 -60.93 -4.60 -6.12
C ALA A 11 -59.80 -4.54 -7.16
N GLU A 12 -59.39 -3.34 -7.55
CA GLU A 12 -58.11 -3.12 -8.25
C GLU A 12 -56.97 -3.56 -7.31
N GLN A 13 -56.54 -4.80 -7.47
CA GLN A 13 -55.25 -5.25 -6.97
C GLN A 13 -54.18 -4.51 -7.76
N GLY A 14 -53.59 -3.48 -7.15
CA GLY A 14 -52.38 -2.84 -7.64
C GLY A 14 -51.29 -3.89 -7.77
N ALA A 15 -51.00 -4.31 -9.01
CA ALA A 15 -49.90 -5.19 -9.32
C ALA A 15 -48.60 -4.47 -8.97
N VAL A 16 -48.01 -4.83 -7.83
CA VAL A 16 -46.66 -4.42 -7.45
C VAL A 16 -45.70 -5.10 -8.44
N SER A 17 -45.27 -4.35 -9.46
CA SER A 17 -44.28 -4.83 -10.42
C SER A 17 -42.96 -5.06 -9.67
N SER A 18 -42.56 -6.33 -9.55
CA SER A 18 -41.24 -6.70 -9.06
C SER A 18 -40.15 -6.08 -9.97
N PRO A 19 -39.04 -5.60 -9.40
CA PRO A 19 -37.93 -5.07 -10.20
C PRO A 19 -37.38 -6.16 -11.13
N PRO A 20 -36.86 -5.78 -12.31
CA PRO A 20 -36.27 -6.73 -13.25
C PRO A 20 -35.13 -7.51 -12.57
N ALA A 21 -34.99 -8.78 -12.95
CA ALA A 21 -33.90 -9.61 -12.48
C ALA A 21 -32.55 -8.95 -12.80
N PRO A 22 -31.54 -9.06 -11.91
CA PRO A 22 -30.22 -8.52 -12.18
C PRO A 22 -29.67 -9.09 -13.50
N PRO A 23 -28.97 -8.27 -14.29
CA PRO A 23 -28.40 -8.72 -15.56
C PRO A 23 -27.48 -9.93 -15.30
N ASN A 24 -27.65 -10.98 -16.09
CA ASN A 24 -26.79 -12.15 -16.01
C ASN A 24 -25.39 -11.76 -16.55
N PRO A 25 -24.33 -11.76 -15.71
CA PRO A 25 -22.99 -11.37 -16.15
C PRO A 25 -22.39 -12.32 -17.20
N ASN A 26 -22.99 -13.50 -17.39
CA ASN A 26 -22.58 -14.49 -18.39
C ASN A 26 -23.45 -14.48 -19.66
N ALA A 27 -24.32 -13.47 -19.85
CA ALA A 27 -25.23 -13.42 -21.00
C ALA A 27 -24.48 -13.20 -22.33
N ASP A 28 -23.40 -12.43 -22.31
CA ASP A 28 -22.45 -12.33 -23.43
C ASP A 28 -21.37 -13.38 -23.22
N GLY A 29 -21.53 -14.55 -23.85
CA GLY A 29 -20.57 -15.67 -23.78
C GLY A 29 -19.19 -15.39 -24.40
N SER A 30 -18.85 -14.13 -24.67
CA SER A 30 -17.55 -13.70 -25.14
C SER A 30 -16.82 -12.95 -24.04
N LEU A 31 -15.87 -13.62 -23.38
CA LEU A 31 -14.79 -12.90 -22.71
C LEU A 31 -14.14 -11.98 -23.75
N PRO A 32 -13.87 -10.69 -23.44
CA PRO A 32 -13.10 -9.85 -24.33
C PRO A 32 -11.79 -10.58 -24.66
N ALA A 33 -11.41 -10.58 -25.94
CA ALA A 33 -10.16 -11.18 -26.37
C ALA A 33 -9.03 -10.62 -25.49
N ILE A 34 -8.16 -11.51 -24.99
CA ILE A 34 -6.96 -11.10 -24.24
C ILE A 34 -6.22 -10.10 -25.12
N ASP A 35 -6.00 -8.90 -24.59
CA ASP A 35 -5.38 -7.80 -25.34
C ASP A 35 -4.02 -8.28 -25.90
N PRO A 36 -3.84 -8.39 -27.22
CA PRO A 36 -2.65 -9.01 -27.81
C PRO A 36 -1.35 -8.23 -27.52
N HIS A 37 -1.44 -7.09 -26.86
CA HIS A 37 -0.31 -6.24 -26.49
C HIS A 37 0.47 -6.70 -25.24
N PHE A 38 -0.09 -7.63 -24.44
CA PHE A 38 0.60 -8.13 -23.24
C PHE A 38 1.96 -8.80 -23.53
N ASP A 39 2.12 -9.43 -24.69
CA ASP A 39 3.35 -10.13 -25.10
C ASP A 39 4.47 -9.19 -25.58
N GLN A 40 4.20 -7.89 -25.75
CA GLN A 40 5.18 -6.90 -26.24
C GLN A 40 5.82 -6.07 -25.11
N LEU A 41 5.42 -6.30 -23.85
CA LEU A 41 5.90 -5.54 -22.71
C LEU A 41 7.34 -5.91 -22.32
N SER A 42 8.18 -4.91 -22.04
CA SER A 42 9.57 -5.15 -21.67
C SER A 42 9.70 -5.82 -20.29
N HIS A 43 10.55 -6.84 -20.19
CA HIS A 43 10.96 -7.47 -18.92
C HIS A 43 12.26 -6.88 -18.35
N GLU A 44 13.00 -6.11 -19.14
CA GLU A 44 14.27 -5.53 -18.73
C GLU A 44 14.05 -4.32 -17.82
N PRO A 45 14.94 -4.10 -16.82
CA PRO A 45 14.90 -2.88 -16.00
C PRO A 45 15.18 -1.66 -16.88
N VAL A 46 14.39 -0.60 -16.70
CA VAL A 46 14.56 0.64 -17.46
C VAL A 46 15.37 1.64 -16.66
N ARG A 47 16.41 2.19 -17.27
CA ARG A 47 17.13 3.36 -16.75
C ARG A 47 16.45 4.62 -17.27
N LEU A 48 15.98 5.47 -16.36
CA LEU A 48 15.18 6.64 -16.69
C LEU A 48 16.04 7.91 -16.76
N ASP A 49 15.89 8.63 -17.86
CA ASP A 49 16.53 9.92 -18.11
C ASP A 49 15.60 11.11 -17.83
N SER A 50 14.28 10.89 -17.84
CA SER A 50 13.25 11.89 -17.54
C SER A 50 12.14 11.32 -16.63
N ALA A 51 11.45 12.22 -15.92
CA ALA A 51 10.23 11.93 -15.18
C ALA A 51 9.01 11.66 -16.09
N THR A 52 9.07 12.08 -17.36
CA THR A 52 8.00 11.91 -18.36
C THR A 52 8.30 10.69 -19.22
N TRP A 53 7.90 9.51 -18.75
CA TRP A 53 8.03 8.26 -19.49
C TRP A 53 6.74 7.46 -19.40
N ASP A 54 6.52 6.61 -20.40
CA ASP A 54 5.30 5.80 -20.47
C ASP A 54 5.42 4.57 -19.57
N ILE A 55 4.67 4.57 -18.48
CA ILE A 55 4.67 3.47 -17.50
C ILE A 55 4.02 2.19 -18.04
N THR A 56 3.21 2.29 -19.10
CA THR A 56 2.44 1.16 -19.63
C THR A 56 3.28 0.20 -20.45
N THR A 57 4.51 0.61 -20.84
CA THR A 57 5.43 -0.23 -21.61
C THR A 57 6.11 -1.32 -20.79
N LEU A 58 5.96 -1.30 -19.47
CA LEU A 58 6.58 -2.25 -18.55
C LEU A 58 5.68 -3.44 -18.26
N SER A 59 6.26 -4.63 -18.37
CA SER A 59 5.66 -5.84 -17.79
C SER A 59 5.77 -5.80 -16.27
N ALA A 60 5.07 -6.71 -15.58
CA ALA A 60 5.17 -6.84 -14.13
C ALA A 60 6.61 -7.14 -13.69
N LEU A 61 7.31 -7.99 -14.46
CA LEU A 61 8.70 -8.33 -14.21
C LEU A 61 9.63 -7.13 -14.48
N GLY A 62 9.40 -6.37 -15.54
CA GLY A 62 10.18 -5.16 -15.86
C GLY A 62 10.02 -4.08 -14.78
N ALA A 63 8.79 -3.85 -14.29
CA ALA A 63 8.53 -2.94 -13.18
C ALA A 63 9.22 -3.39 -11.88
N LEU A 64 9.14 -4.69 -11.55
CA LEU A 64 9.85 -5.26 -10.41
C LEU A 64 11.37 -5.07 -10.54
N ARG A 65 11.96 -5.40 -11.69
CA ARG A 65 13.40 -5.31 -11.94
C ARG A 65 13.87 -3.86 -11.86
N THR A 66 13.08 -2.92 -12.38
CA THR A 66 13.34 -1.48 -12.27
C THR A 66 13.34 -1.04 -10.80
N LEU A 67 12.35 -1.49 -10.00
CA LEU A 67 12.31 -1.25 -8.56
C LEU A 67 13.51 -1.87 -7.83
N GLN A 68 13.91 -3.10 -8.17
CA GLN A 68 15.07 -3.77 -7.58
C GLN A 68 16.35 -2.94 -7.75
N VAL A 69 16.64 -2.50 -8.97
CA VAL A 69 17.82 -1.67 -9.27
C VAL A 69 17.76 -0.34 -8.52
N ALA A 70 16.60 0.31 -8.47
CA ALA A 70 16.43 1.57 -7.75
C ALA A 70 16.65 1.42 -6.24
N LEU A 71 16.14 0.35 -5.61
CA LEU A 71 16.32 0.13 -4.18
C LEU A 71 17.73 -0.35 -3.82
N GLU A 72 18.37 -1.17 -4.65
CA GLU A 72 19.73 -1.62 -4.40
C GLU A 72 20.68 -0.41 -4.41
N THR A 73 20.61 0.43 -5.46
CA THR A 73 21.42 1.65 -5.57
C THR A 73 21.15 2.66 -4.45
N LEU A 74 19.89 2.85 -4.06
CA LEU A 74 19.53 3.71 -2.93
C LEU A 74 20.08 3.17 -1.59
N THR A 75 20.05 1.84 -1.41
CA THR A 75 20.51 1.20 -0.17
C THR A 75 22.03 1.24 -0.05
N GLU A 76 22.75 1.01 -1.15
CA GLU A 76 24.20 1.15 -1.23
C GLU A 76 24.64 2.58 -0.85
N ALA A 77 23.91 3.59 -1.33
CA ALA A 77 24.20 4.97 -1.02
C ALA A 77 23.88 5.36 0.44
N ALA A 78 22.92 4.68 1.08
CA ALA A 78 22.53 4.94 2.47
C ALA A 78 23.40 4.21 3.51
N ALA A 79 24.40 3.43 3.10
CA ALA A 79 25.16 2.51 3.96
C ALA A 79 25.93 3.19 5.11
N ASP A 80 26.07 4.52 5.11
CA ASP A 80 26.85 5.29 6.10
C ASP A 80 25.99 6.07 7.11
N VAL A 81 24.67 5.83 7.19
CA VAL A 81 23.81 6.50 8.17
C VAL A 81 23.80 5.72 9.50
N PRO A 82 24.40 6.23 10.59
CA PRO A 82 24.33 5.57 11.89
C PRO A 82 22.87 5.50 12.36
N PRO A 83 22.48 4.45 13.11
CA PRO A 83 21.15 4.39 13.70
C PRO A 83 20.93 5.64 14.54
N THR A 84 19.94 6.44 14.17
CA THR A 84 19.56 7.68 14.87
C THR A 84 19.45 7.37 16.36
N PRO A 85 20.04 8.18 17.26
CA PRO A 85 20.01 7.91 18.69
C PRO A 85 18.57 7.74 19.17
N PRO A 86 18.33 6.92 20.20
CA PRO A 86 16.99 6.66 20.67
C PRO A 86 16.38 7.97 21.19
N ILE A 87 15.44 8.55 20.44
CA ILE A 87 14.43 9.43 21.05
C ILE A 87 13.72 8.56 22.08
N SER A 88 13.76 9.01 23.33
CA SER A 88 13.13 8.34 24.46
C SER A 88 11.69 8.02 24.09
N CYS A 89 11.30 6.74 24.12
CA CYS A 89 9.91 6.38 23.87
C CYS A 89 9.04 7.13 24.87
N PRO A 90 7.98 7.85 24.44
CA PRO A 90 6.97 8.30 25.40
C PRO A 90 6.45 7.06 26.12
N ALA A 91 6.55 7.07 27.45
CA ALA A 91 6.04 5.99 28.27
C ALA A 91 4.52 5.91 28.08
N THR A 92 3.99 4.69 28.02
CA THR A 92 2.54 4.47 28.12
C THR A 92 2.03 5.18 29.37
N PRO A 93 1.04 6.09 29.30
CA PRO A 93 0.54 6.80 30.47
C PRO A 93 -0.03 5.79 31.47
N THR A 94 0.77 5.46 32.49
CA THR A 94 0.34 4.59 33.59
C THR A 94 -0.09 5.51 34.73
N GLN A 95 -1.27 6.10 34.61
CA GLN A 95 -1.98 6.71 35.75
C GLN A 95 -3.41 7.07 35.32
N SER A 96 -4.33 6.11 35.44
CA SER A 96 -5.73 6.46 35.70
C SER A 96 -5.80 7.02 37.11
N LYS A 97 -5.88 8.35 37.25
CA LYS A 97 -6.35 8.97 38.50
C LYS A 97 -7.69 8.34 38.88
N PRO A 98 -7.96 8.08 40.18
CA PRO A 98 -9.28 7.63 40.60
C PRO A 98 -10.30 8.70 40.18
N ALA A 99 -11.29 8.29 39.39
CA ALA A 99 -12.34 9.16 38.91
C ALA A 99 -13.19 9.63 40.11
N ASP A 100 -13.40 10.94 40.22
CA ASP A 100 -14.42 11.52 41.07
C ASP A 100 -15.79 11.14 40.48
N GLU A 101 -16.57 10.38 41.24
CA GLU A 101 -17.80 9.68 40.79
C GLU A 101 -18.94 10.65 40.41
N ASN A 102 -18.78 11.96 40.66
CA ASN A 102 -19.79 12.99 40.38
C ASN A 102 -19.36 14.09 39.39
N ALA A 103 -18.24 13.93 38.67
CA ALA A 103 -17.85 14.89 37.63
C ALA A 103 -18.43 14.50 36.25
N PRO A 104 -19.05 15.43 35.48
CA PRO A 104 -19.39 15.16 34.09
C PRO A 104 -18.11 14.75 33.34
N PRO A 105 -18.17 13.75 32.44
CA PRO A 105 -16.98 13.24 31.78
C PRO A 105 -16.28 14.41 31.08
N PRO A 106 -14.99 14.67 31.36
CA PRO A 106 -14.28 15.71 30.64
C PRO A 106 -14.39 15.35 29.17
N HIS A 107 -14.89 16.29 28.36
CA HIS A 107 -14.73 16.24 26.91
C HIS A 107 -13.23 16.45 26.66
N ALA A 108 -12.43 15.41 26.93
CA ALA A 108 -11.01 15.44 26.70
C ALA A 108 -10.83 15.67 25.21
N LEU A 109 -10.28 16.83 24.85
CA LEU A 109 -9.98 17.16 23.47
C LEU A 109 -8.96 16.12 22.99
N ILE A 110 -9.41 15.21 22.12
CA ILE A 110 -8.58 14.12 21.58
C ILE A 110 -7.35 14.76 20.93
N GLY A 111 -6.17 14.44 21.45
CA GLY A 111 -4.89 14.95 20.95
C GLY A 111 -4.38 16.23 21.63
N ALA A 112 -5.01 16.74 22.69
CA ALA A 112 -4.52 17.91 23.44
C ALA A 112 -3.06 17.76 23.94
N ASP A 113 -2.67 16.53 24.29
CA ASP A 113 -1.32 16.19 24.76
C ASP A 113 -0.52 15.38 23.72
N ALA A 114 -0.89 15.47 22.43
CA ALA A 114 -0.20 14.72 21.38
C ALA A 114 1.20 15.28 21.13
N ASP A 115 2.18 14.39 20.99
CA ASP A 115 3.52 14.75 20.55
C ASP A 115 3.48 15.42 19.16
N PRO A 116 4.47 16.26 18.81
CA PRO A 116 4.57 16.80 17.46
C PRO A 116 4.61 15.71 16.38
N HIS A 117 4.03 15.97 15.20
CA HIS A 117 3.89 14.99 14.12
C HIS A 117 5.21 14.31 13.72
N HIS A 118 6.31 15.07 13.65
CA HIS A 118 7.63 14.53 13.32
C HIS A 118 8.16 13.53 14.36
N VAL A 119 7.83 13.71 15.65
CA VAL A 119 8.19 12.76 16.73
C VAL A 119 7.39 11.48 16.58
N GLN A 120 6.09 11.60 16.29
CA GLN A 120 5.22 10.46 16.03
C GLN A 120 5.70 9.69 14.78
N HIS A 121 6.00 10.37 13.68
CA HIS A 121 6.53 9.78 12.45
C HIS A 121 7.84 9.04 12.69
N ALA A 122 8.77 9.64 13.45
CA ALA A 122 10.01 8.97 13.82
C ALA A 122 9.76 7.70 14.63
N ALA A 123 8.81 7.71 15.58
CA ALA A 123 8.45 6.53 16.36
C ALA A 123 7.81 5.42 15.49
N ILE A 124 6.99 5.79 14.51
CA ILE A 124 6.35 4.85 13.57
C ILE A 124 7.40 4.26 12.62
N ALA A 125 8.30 5.08 12.06
CA ALA A 125 9.37 4.66 11.17
C ALA A 125 10.27 3.57 11.78
N ARG A 126 10.44 3.55 13.12
CA ARG A 126 11.20 2.52 13.83
C ARG A 126 10.66 1.10 13.64
N ARG A 127 9.39 0.92 13.28
CA ARG A 127 8.79 -0.40 13.02
C ARG A 127 9.45 -1.12 11.84
N PHE A 128 10.00 -0.36 10.90
CA PHE A 128 10.69 -0.89 9.72
C PHE A 128 12.12 -1.35 10.01
N PHE A 129 12.71 -0.95 11.15
CA PHE A 129 14.09 -1.31 11.48
C PHE A 129 14.19 -2.77 11.94
N SER A 130 15.08 -3.50 11.29
CA SER A 130 15.47 -4.87 11.64
C SER A 130 16.63 -4.86 12.62
N LYS A 131 16.58 -5.74 13.63
CA LYS A 131 17.65 -5.92 14.63
C LYS A 131 18.99 -6.28 13.99
N HIS A 132 18.96 -7.08 12.92
CA HIS A 132 20.11 -7.41 12.08
C HIS A 132 19.70 -7.26 10.61
N PRO A 133 20.61 -6.80 9.73
CA PRO A 133 20.37 -6.84 8.28
C PRO A 133 20.11 -8.29 7.83
N PRO A 134 19.10 -8.56 7.00
CA PRO A 134 18.94 -9.88 6.40
C PRO A 134 20.17 -10.30 5.60
N PRO A 135 20.57 -11.59 5.59
CA PRO A 135 21.77 -12.07 4.90
C PRO A 135 21.58 -12.20 3.38
N PHE A 136 20.55 -11.59 2.81
CA PHE A 136 20.21 -11.63 1.38
C PHE A 136 19.86 -10.23 0.90
N SER A 137 20.18 -9.93 -0.37
CA SER A 137 19.94 -8.61 -0.95
C SER A 137 18.45 -8.26 -1.06
N ILE A 138 18.16 -6.97 -1.18
CA ILE A 138 16.80 -6.49 -1.46
C ILE A 138 16.30 -7.02 -2.80
N THR A 139 17.19 -7.12 -3.80
CA THR A 139 16.88 -7.72 -5.10
C THR A 139 16.39 -9.17 -4.97
N ALA A 140 17.10 -10.02 -4.22
CA ALA A 140 16.70 -11.41 -4.00
C ALA A 140 15.37 -11.50 -3.23
N TYR A 141 15.14 -10.59 -2.28
CA TYR A 141 13.90 -10.54 -1.51
C TYR A 141 12.68 -10.19 -2.36
N LEU A 142 12.80 -9.17 -3.21
CA LEU A 142 11.75 -8.76 -4.14
C LEU A 142 11.46 -9.83 -5.21
N ALA A 143 12.51 -10.50 -5.71
CA ALA A 143 12.35 -11.63 -6.62
C ALA A 143 11.54 -12.78 -5.96
N ARG A 144 11.84 -13.09 -4.70
CA ARG A 144 11.06 -14.06 -3.91
C ARG A 144 9.60 -13.63 -3.78
N GLN A 145 9.34 -12.37 -3.43
CA GLN A 145 7.97 -11.85 -3.32
C GLN A 145 7.19 -12.05 -4.62
N HIS A 146 7.77 -11.66 -5.76
CA HIS A 146 7.13 -11.83 -7.07
C HIS A 146 6.93 -13.30 -7.45
N ALA A 147 7.88 -14.18 -7.15
CA ALA A 147 7.77 -15.60 -7.46
C ALA A 147 6.59 -16.29 -6.77
N TYR A 148 6.30 -15.92 -5.51
CA TYR A 148 5.23 -16.56 -4.72
C TYR A 148 3.93 -15.74 -4.63
N CYS A 149 4.01 -14.42 -4.84
CA CYS A 149 2.92 -13.46 -4.81
C CYS A 149 3.09 -12.44 -5.96
N PRO A 150 2.92 -12.85 -7.23
CA PRO A 150 3.04 -11.94 -8.37
C PRO A 150 1.92 -10.90 -8.37
N HIS A 151 2.31 -9.65 -8.62
CA HIS A 151 1.45 -8.48 -8.76
C HIS A 151 1.59 -7.82 -10.14
N SER A 152 0.65 -6.96 -10.48
CA SER A 152 0.67 -6.14 -11.70
C SER A 152 1.82 -5.11 -11.71
N PRO A 153 2.19 -4.56 -12.89
CA PRO A 153 3.20 -3.49 -12.96
C PRO A 153 2.86 -2.29 -12.07
N GLY A 154 1.58 -1.91 -12.03
CA GLY A 154 1.07 -0.77 -11.25
C GLY A 154 1.36 -0.90 -9.75
N VAL A 155 1.29 -2.11 -9.20
CA VAL A 155 1.62 -2.35 -7.78
C VAL A 155 3.09 -2.09 -7.49
N TYR A 156 4.00 -2.54 -8.35
CA TYR A 156 5.44 -2.31 -8.16
C TYR A 156 5.81 -0.83 -8.35
N LEU A 157 5.19 -0.15 -9.32
CA LEU A 157 5.36 1.29 -9.52
C LEU A 157 4.81 2.10 -8.33
N THR A 158 3.67 1.70 -7.79
CA THR A 158 3.07 2.33 -6.61
C THR A 158 3.88 2.09 -5.34
N ALA A 159 4.44 0.89 -5.18
CA ALA A 159 5.40 0.61 -4.13
C ALA A 159 6.64 1.52 -4.26
N ALA A 160 7.16 1.71 -5.48
CA ALA A 160 8.25 2.66 -5.75
C ALA A 160 7.85 4.09 -5.37
N HIS A 161 6.61 4.49 -5.67
CA HIS A 161 6.07 5.79 -5.33
C HIS A 161 6.03 6.05 -3.82
N TYR A 162 5.50 5.11 -3.04
CA TYR A 162 5.50 5.22 -1.57
C TYR A 162 6.91 5.27 -1.00
N ILE A 163 7.83 4.44 -1.51
CA ILE A 163 9.21 4.44 -1.05
C ILE A 163 9.92 5.75 -1.40
N HIS A 164 9.72 6.27 -2.61
CA HIS A 164 10.28 7.56 -3.01
C HIS A 164 9.80 8.70 -2.09
N ARG A 165 8.50 8.74 -1.79
CA ARG A 165 7.94 9.74 -0.88
C ARG A 165 8.59 9.67 0.51
N LEU A 166 8.64 8.50 1.13
CA LEU A 166 9.15 8.35 2.50
C LEU A 166 10.68 8.47 2.63
N CYS A 167 11.42 7.96 1.65
CA CYS A 167 12.88 7.89 1.72
C CYS A 167 13.57 9.14 1.15
N VAL A 168 12.98 9.79 0.13
CA VAL A 168 13.65 10.84 -0.64
C VAL A 168 12.97 12.19 -0.43
N VAL A 169 11.64 12.26 -0.56
CA VAL A 169 10.91 13.54 -0.45
C VAL A 169 10.81 14.00 0.99
N GLU A 170 10.31 13.13 1.88
CA GLU A 170 10.12 13.45 3.30
C GLU A 170 11.34 13.12 4.15
N GLY A 171 12.13 12.13 3.75
CA GLY A 171 13.33 11.70 4.48
C GLY A 171 13.05 11.10 5.87
N VAL A 172 11.81 10.69 6.15
CA VAL A 172 11.40 10.15 7.46
C VAL A 172 11.84 8.70 7.69
N LEU A 173 12.07 7.94 6.63
CA LEU A 173 12.45 6.54 6.69
C LEU A 173 13.60 6.24 5.71
N PRO A 174 14.86 6.33 6.13
CA PRO A 174 16.00 6.02 5.27
C PRO A 174 15.97 4.57 4.77
N ALA A 175 16.21 4.34 3.48
CA ALA A 175 16.31 3.01 2.88
C ALA A 175 17.71 2.42 3.10
N THR A 176 17.90 1.75 4.24
CA THR A 176 19.16 1.09 4.62
C THR A 176 18.99 -0.43 4.55
N ASN A 177 20.10 -1.16 4.66
CA ASN A 177 20.12 -2.63 4.78
C ASN A 177 19.29 -3.17 5.98
N ARG A 178 18.88 -2.31 6.92
CA ARG A 178 18.05 -2.68 8.07
C ARG A 178 16.57 -2.38 7.89
N THR A 179 16.20 -1.49 6.96
CA THR A 179 14.83 -1.01 6.78
C THR A 179 14.21 -1.44 5.46
N VAL A 180 15.02 -1.56 4.39
CA VAL A 180 14.53 -1.71 3.02
C VAL A 180 13.67 -2.97 2.80
N HIS A 181 13.99 -4.10 3.44
CA HIS A 181 13.21 -5.33 3.30
C HIS A 181 11.80 -5.19 3.89
N ARG A 182 11.68 -4.70 5.11
CA ARG A 182 10.36 -4.50 5.74
C ARG A 182 9.57 -3.40 5.03
N LEU A 183 10.24 -2.33 4.61
CA LEU A 183 9.64 -1.24 3.86
C LEU A 183 9.07 -1.72 2.53
N SER A 184 9.87 -2.43 1.72
CA SER A 184 9.43 -2.95 0.42
C SER A 184 8.29 -3.96 0.53
N LEU A 185 8.29 -4.83 1.55
CA LEU A 185 7.17 -5.74 1.82
C LEU A 185 5.88 -4.97 2.12
N ALA A 186 5.94 -3.99 3.01
CA ALA A 186 4.77 -3.18 3.39
C ALA A 186 4.28 -2.34 2.22
N ALA A 187 5.19 -1.68 1.49
CA ALA A 187 4.86 -0.85 0.34
C ALA A 187 4.17 -1.66 -0.76
N THR A 188 4.71 -2.84 -1.09
CA THR A 188 4.08 -3.77 -2.05
C THR A 188 2.71 -4.23 -1.57
N ARG A 189 2.59 -4.56 -0.28
CA ARG A 189 1.32 -5.02 0.31
C ARG A 189 0.23 -3.94 0.29
N ILE A 190 0.55 -2.71 0.69
CA ILE A 190 -0.39 -1.59 0.67
C ILE A 190 -0.73 -1.19 -0.76
N ALA A 191 0.25 -1.14 -1.67
CA ALA A 191 0.00 -0.89 -3.09
C ALA A 191 -0.96 -1.93 -3.71
N ALA A 192 -0.74 -3.21 -3.41
CA ALA A 192 -1.64 -4.27 -3.87
C ALA A 192 -3.06 -4.11 -3.34
N LYS A 193 -3.22 -3.71 -2.07
CA LYS A 193 -4.56 -3.46 -1.48
C LYS A 193 -5.23 -2.21 -2.01
N ALA A 194 -4.46 -1.23 -2.49
CA ALA A 194 -4.98 0.00 -3.07
C ALA A 194 -5.43 -0.18 -4.52
N LEU A 195 -4.77 -1.06 -5.28
CA LEU A 195 -4.96 -1.18 -6.73
C LEU A 195 -5.58 -2.49 -7.22
N GLU A 196 -5.46 -3.57 -6.46
CA GLU A 196 -5.93 -4.90 -6.87
C GLU A 196 -6.98 -5.46 -5.91
N ASP A 197 -7.85 -6.33 -6.43
CA ASP A 197 -8.82 -7.08 -5.63
C ASP A 197 -8.13 -8.16 -4.79
N ASN A 198 -7.67 -7.76 -3.59
CA ASN A 198 -7.06 -8.58 -2.53
C ASN A 198 -6.71 -10.04 -2.89
N LYS A 199 -5.72 -10.20 -3.78
CA LYS A 199 -5.36 -11.48 -4.41
C LYS A 199 -4.72 -12.49 -3.47
N TRP A 200 -4.00 -12.01 -2.45
CA TRP A 200 -3.19 -12.85 -1.57
C TRP A 200 -3.58 -12.67 -0.11
N SER A 201 -3.77 -13.80 0.61
CA SER A 201 -4.08 -13.76 2.03
C SER A 201 -2.95 -13.16 2.86
N GLN A 202 -3.30 -12.55 4.00
CA GLN A 202 -2.33 -12.00 4.94
C GLN A 202 -1.28 -13.03 5.36
N GLN A 203 -1.70 -14.26 5.62
CA GLN A 203 -0.83 -15.36 6.01
C GLN A 203 0.19 -15.70 4.93
N ARG A 204 -0.23 -15.77 3.65
CA ARG A 204 0.66 -16.08 2.53
C ARG A 204 1.69 -14.98 2.34
N VAL A 205 1.28 -13.71 2.32
CA VAL A 205 2.21 -12.58 2.16
C VAL A 205 3.19 -12.51 3.34
N ALA A 206 2.72 -12.73 4.57
CA ALA A 206 3.58 -12.74 5.75
C ALA A 206 4.62 -13.88 5.68
N GLN A 207 4.20 -15.08 5.29
CA GLN A 207 5.09 -16.23 5.10
C GLN A 207 6.14 -15.96 4.01
N VAL A 208 5.72 -15.46 2.85
CA VAL A 208 6.63 -15.06 1.76
C VAL A 208 7.55 -13.92 2.19
N GLY A 209 7.08 -13.00 3.03
CA GLY A 209 7.87 -11.91 3.59
C GLY A 209 8.82 -12.33 4.73
N GLY A 210 8.66 -13.52 5.29
CA GLY A 210 9.44 -14.00 6.44
C GLY A 210 9.11 -13.28 7.75
N VAL A 211 7.84 -12.86 7.92
CA VAL A 211 7.35 -12.16 9.12
C VAL A 211 6.07 -12.85 9.63
N SER A 212 5.69 -12.59 10.88
CA SER A 212 4.39 -13.05 11.37
C SER A 212 3.23 -12.24 10.74
N PRO A 213 2.01 -12.78 10.64
CA PRO A 213 0.86 -12.04 10.13
C PRO A 213 0.59 -10.74 10.89
N THR A 214 0.78 -10.74 12.22
CA THR A 214 0.66 -9.56 13.08
C THR A 214 1.77 -8.54 12.81
N GLN A 215 3.00 -8.99 12.56
CA GLN A 215 4.09 -8.09 12.16
C GLN A 215 3.79 -7.43 10.82
N LEU A 216 3.30 -8.18 9.84
CA LEU A 216 2.90 -7.61 8.55
C LEU A 216 1.78 -6.59 8.74
N LEU A 217 0.75 -6.90 9.55
CA LEU A 217 -0.33 -5.96 9.85
C LEU A 217 0.21 -4.67 10.48
N ASN A 218 1.13 -4.77 11.44
CA ASN A 218 1.73 -3.60 12.07
C ASN A 218 2.56 -2.76 11.10
N LEU A 219 3.25 -3.39 10.14
CA LEU A 219 4.00 -2.69 9.09
C LEU A 219 3.06 -1.98 8.11
N GLU A 220 1.95 -2.62 7.74
CA GLU A 220 0.90 -2.02 6.91
C GLU A 220 0.31 -0.77 7.57
N VAL A 221 -0.11 -0.88 8.82
CA VAL A 221 -0.66 0.24 9.60
C VAL A 221 0.37 1.37 9.71
N ALA A 222 1.62 1.03 10.05
CA ALA A 222 2.70 2.01 10.15
C ALA A 222 2.93 2.74 8.82
N LEU A 223 2.94 2.02 7.69
CA LEU A 223 3.11 2.66 6.38
C LEU A 223 1.96 3.61 6.05
N CYS A 224 0.71 3.22 6.33
CA CYS A 224 -0.45 4.08 6.09
C CYS A 224 -0.36 5.39 6.88
N PHE A 225 0.04 5.35 8.14
CA PHE A 225 0.25 6.56 8.93
C PHE A 225 1.39 7.42 8.39
N LEU A 226 2.52 6.82 8.02
CA LEU A 226 3.63 7.59 7.43
C LEU A 226 3.26 8.24 6.09
N LEU A 227 2.33 7.67 5.34
CA LEU A 227 1.81 8.22 4.09
C LEU A 227 0.62 9.16 4.29
N ASP A 228 0.24 9.48 5.53
CA ASP A 228 -0.97 10.25 5.86
C ASP A 228 -2.25 9.70 5.20
N PHE A 229 -2.29 8.38 4.96
CA PHE A 229 -3.34 7.68 4.20
C PHE A 229 -3.56 8.20 2.76
N GLU A 230 -2.66 9.01 2.23
CA GLU A 230 -2.66 9.44 0.83
C GLU A 230 -2.08 8.33 -0.05
N LEU A 231 -2.92 7.34 -0.37
CA LEU A 231 -2.59 6.16 -1.16
C LEU A 231 -2.97 6.29 -2.65
N GLY A 232 -3.64 7.39 -3.02
CA GLY A 232 -4.04 7.65 -4.40
C GLY A 232 -2.82 7.92 -5.28
N VAL A 233 -2.80 7.34 -6.48
CA VAL A 233 -1.73 7.55 -7.46
C VAL A 233 -2.29 7.76 -8.85
N ASP A 234 -1.59 8.57 -9.64
CA ASP A 234 -1.83 8.77 -11.07
C ASP A 234 -0.59 8.35 -11.88
N ALA A 235 -0.75 8.18 -13.19
CA ALA A 235 0.33 7.70 -14.05
C ALA A 235 1.56 8.63 -14.00
N GLU A 236 1.32 9.95 -13.94
CA GLU A 236 2.38 10.94 -13.86
C GLU A 236 3.17 10.86 -12.54
N GLY A 237 2.49 10.72 -11.40
CA GLY A 237 3.10 10.57 -10.09
C GLY A 237 3.89 9.27 -9.95
N LEU A 238 3.44 8.18 -10.58
CA LEU A 238 4.20 6.93 -10.64
C LEU A 238 5.48 7.10 -11.47
N ALA A 239 5.37 7.71 -12.65
CA ALA A 239 6.51 7.95 -13.54
C ALA A 239 7.57 8.84 -12.87
N ARG A 240 7.13 9.95 -12.27
CA ARG A 240 7.97 10.91 -11.55
C ARG A 240 8.67 10.28 -10.36
N SER A 241 7.96 9.50 -9.55
CA SER A 241 8.56 8.89 -8.36
C SER A 241 9.57 7.79 -8.70
N MET A 242 9.33 6.97 -9.72
CA MET A 242 10.33 5.98 -10.15
C MET A 242 11.60 6.68 -10.66
N TYR A 243 11.46 7.74 -11.46
CA TYR A 243 12.60 8.55 -11.89
C TYR A 243 13.35 9.16 -10.69
N GLY A 244 12.62 9.79 -9.76
CA GLY A 244 13.20 10.41 -8.56
C GLY A 244 13.96 9.41 -7.69
N LEU A 245 13.43 8.19 -7.54
CA LEU A 245 14.10 7.11 -6.82
C LEU A 245 15.43 6.70 -7.49
N GLN A 246 15.45 6.56 -8.81
CA GLN A 246 16.69 6.27 -9.56
C GLN A 246 17.69 7.43 -9.54
N VAL A 247 17.23 8.67 -9.55
CA VAL A 247 18.11 9.85 -9.42
C VAL A 247 18.74 9.87 -8.03
N ALA A 248 17.94 9.68 -6.97
CA ALA A 248 18.41 9.67 -5.60
C ALA A 248 19.50 8.62 -5.35
N GLY A 249 19.30 7.38 -5.84
CA GLY A 249 20.32 6.33 -5.75
C GLY A 249 21.62 6.68 -6.49
N ARG A 250 21.53 7.30 -7.68
CA ARG A 250 22.71 7.74 -8.45
C ARG A 250 23.44 8.94 -7.83
N SER A 251 22.72 9.86 -7.19
CA SER A 251 23.30 11.06 -6.60
C SER A 251 23.97 10.80 -5.27
N ALA A 252 23.45 9.86 -4.48
CA ALA A 252 23.96 9.60 -3.13
C ALA A 252 25.19 8.66 -3.13
N GLY A 253 25.51 8.01 -4.25
CA GLY A 253 26.75 7.23 -4.44
C GLY A 253 27.96 8.04 -4.95
N ARG A 254 27.92 9.38 -4.90
CA ARG A 254 29.00 10.28 -5.32
C ARG A 254 29.58 11.06 -4.14
#